data_AF-A0A963FXY0-F1
#
_entry.id   AF-A0A963FXY0-F1
#
_cell.length_a   1.000
_cell.length_b   1.000
_cell.length_c   1.000
_cell.angle_alpha   90.00
_cell.angle_beta   90.00
_cell.angle_gamma   90.00
#
_symmetry.space_group_name_H-M   'P 1'
#
loop_
_entity.id
_entity.type
_entity.pdbx_description
1 polymer ?
#
loop_
_entity_poly.entity_id
_entity_poly.type
_entity_poly.pdbx_seq_one_letter_code
_entity_poly.pdbx_strand_id
1 'polypeptide(L)'
;LQHVADLPPVELIALWVALVTAASKEILFRYLLRVAERLRSPMLSANAWHTRADAASALVVVAGIAGALMGWTFLDLLAAAIMGFMILRMGLKLGWESLQELIDTGLDKEKVEAIRSSLLGTPGVLGLHELRTRRMAHQALVDAHVLVDPRVSVSEGHRLGERARQRVLDAHPEVADVLVHIDAEEDQALMSNSAELPDRDVLMAQLHALLGEEAAGIERTVLHYLGNRVEADVFLPQAVCFDAARMARLEQRIASRVHETPHFRAVTLNCRIAPK
;
A
#
# COMPACT_ATOMS: atom_id res chain seq x y z
N LEU A 1 -30.52 27.23 -35.67
CA LEU A 1 -29.93 28.55 -35.34
C LEU A 1 -30.58 29.67 -36.18
N GLN A 2 -31.91 29.72 -36.32
CA GLN A 2 -32.58 30.65 -37.26
C GLN A 2 -33.39 31.78 -36.60
N HIS A 3 -33.55 31.81 -35.27
CA HIS A 3 -34.28 32.89 -34.56
C HIS A 3 -33.52 33.35 -33.31
N VAL A 4 -32.32 33.92 -33.48
CA VAL A 4 -31.61 34.59 -32.38
C VAL A 4 -32.30 35.92 -32.00
N ALA A 5 -33.13 36.45 -32.89
CA ALA A 5 -33.87 37.70 -32.72
C ALA A 5 -35.10 37.60 -31.80
N ASP A 6 -35.60 36.38 -31.51
CA ASP A 6 -36.77 36.14 -30.65
C ASP A 6 -36.39 35.70 -29.23
N LEU A 7 -35.12 35.86 -28.85
CA LEU A 7 -34.70 35.62 -27.47
C LEU A 7 -35.34 36.69 -26.56
N PRO A 8 -35.90 36.29 -25.40
CA PRO A 8 -36.44 37.27 -24.45
C PRO A 8 -35.36 38.28 -24.10
N PRO A 9 -35.69 39.59 -24.05
CA PRO A 9 -34.70 40.61 -23.75
C PRO A 9 -34.08 40.33 -22.38
N VAL A 10 -32.76 40.45 -22.30
CA VAL A 10 -32.03 40.33 -21.04
C VAL A 10 -32.56 41.39 -20.08
N GLU A 11 -33.19 40.96 -18.99
CA GLU A 11 -33.77 41.87 -18.02
C GLU A 11 -32.67 42.47 -17.13
N LEU A 12 -32.83 43.73 -16.72
CA LEU A 12 -31.91 44.41 -15.82
C LEU A 12 -31.75 43.67 -14.47
N ILE A 13 -32.76 42.90 -14.08
CA ILE A 13 -32.74 42.04 -12.88
C ILE A 13 -31.64 40.97 -12.99
N ALA A 14 -31.40 40.40 -14.17
CA ALA A 14 -30.36 39.40 -14.38
C ALA A 14 -28.96 39.95 -14.09
N LEU A 15 -28.69 41.20 -14.48
CA LEU A 15 -27.43 41.88 -14.17
C LEU A 15 -27.26 42.10 -12.67
N TRP A 16 -28.30 42.55 -11.98
CA TRP A 16 -28.26 42.74 -10.53
C TRP A 16 -28.01 41.42 -9.78
N VAL A 17 -28.69 40.34 -10.17
CA VAL A 17 -28.47 39.00 -9.59
C VAL A 17 -27.04 38.52 -9.84
N ALA A 18 -26.52 38.69 -11.06
CA ALA A 18 -25.15 38.30 -11.40
C ALA A 18 -24.10 39.10 -10.60
N LEU A 19 -24.29 40.41 -10.45
CA LEU A 19 -23.42 41.28 -9.66
C LEU A 19 -23.45 40.90 -8.17
N VAL A 20 -24.63 40.68 -7.59
CA VAL A 20 -24.76 40.23 -6.19
C VAL A 20 -24.09 38.87 -5.99
N THR A 21 -24.23 37.96 -6.95
CA THR A 21 -23.57 36.65 -6.91
C THR A 21 -22.04 36.77 -6.95
N ALA A 22 -21.51 37.58 -7.88
CA ALA A 22 -20.08 37.83 -8.00
C ALA A 22 -19.50 38.48 -6.72
N ALA A 23 -20.20 39.49 -6.19
CA ALA A 23 -19.83 40.15 -4.94
C ALA A 23 -19.84 39.18 -3.75
N SER A 24 -20.87 38.32 -3.66
CA SER A 24 -20.97 37.31 -2.60
C SER A 24 -19.82 36.30 -2.65
N LYS A 25 -19.45 35.83 -3.86
CA LYS A 25 -18.29 34.93 -4.05
C LYS A 25 -16.96 35.59 -3.68
N GLU A 26 -16.75 36.86 -4.03
CA GLU A 26 -15.56 37.62 -3.65
C GLU A 26 -15.48 37.82 -2.12
N ILE A 27 -16.60 38.11 -1.46
CA ILE A 27 -16.67 38.21 -0.01
C ILE A 27 -16.30 36.87 0.64
N LEU A 28 -16.84 35.76 0.11
CA LEU A 28 -16.53 34.41 0.59
C LEU A 28 -15.04 34.08 0.42
N PHE A 29 -14.45 34.40 -0.74
CA PHE A 29 -13.01 34.25 -0.96
C PHE A 29 -12.18 34.99 0.10
N ARG A 30 -12.49 36.27 0.34
CA ARG A 30 -11.78 37.08 1.36
C ARG A 30 -11.95 36.51 2.76
N TYR A 31 -13.13 35.99 3.08
CA TYR A 31 -13.37 35.32 4.36
C TYR A 31 -12.51 34.06 4.51
N LEU A 32 -12.54 33.17 3.52
CA LEU A 32 -11.76 31.92 3.52
C LEU A 32 -10.25 32.19 3.60
N LEU A 33 -9.75 33.18 2.86
CA LEU A 33 -8.33 33.54 2.88
C LEU A 33 -7.90 34.05 4.26
N ARG A 34 -8.69 34.94 4.88
CA ARG A 34 -8.41 35.41 6.25
C ARG A 34 -8.39 34.27 7.27
N VAL A 35 -9.31 33.31 7.15
CA VAL A 35 -9.35 32.14 8.04
C VAL A 35 -8.15 31.22 7.78
N ALA A 36 -7.77 31.02 6.52
CA ALA A 36 -6.60 30.22 6.14
C ALA A 36 -5.30 30.79 6.70
N GLU A 37 -5.11 32.11 6.61
CA GLU A 37 -3.93 32.81 7.15
C GLU A 37 -3.89 32.75 8.68
N ARG A 38 -5.03 32.97 9.35
CA ARG A 38 -5.13 32.89 10.82
C ARG A 38 -4.81 31.49 11.35
N LEU A 39 -5.28 30.45 10.67
CA LEU A 39 -5.05 29.07 11.06
C LEU A 39 -3.76 28.47 10.48
N ARG A 40 -2.99 29.26 9.70
CA ARG A 40 -1.80 28.81 8.95
C ARG A 40 -2.03 27.48 8.21
N SER A 41 -3.23 27.33 7.63
CA SER A 41 -3.66 26.07 7.03
C SER A 41 -3.48 26.11 5.51
N PRO A 42 -2.56 25.29 4.95
CA PRO A 42 -2.38 25.21 3.50
C PRO A 42 -3.63 24.66 2.79
N MET A 43 -4.38 23.75 3.43
CA MET A 43 -5.64 23.24 2.89
C MET A 43 -6.71 24.33 2.74
N LEU A 44 -6.89 25.16 3.77
CA LEU A 44 -7.85 26.28 3.71
C LEU A 44 -7.42 27.34 2.69
N SER A 45 -6.12 27.57 2.54
CA SER A 45 -5.57 28.47 1.51
C SER A 45 -5.91 27.96 0.11
N ALA A 46 -5.69 26.67 -0.16
CA ALA A 46 -6.06 26.05 -1.44
C ALA A 46 -7.56 26.20 -1.75
N ASN A 47 -8.42 25.98 -0.75
CA ASN A 47 -9.87 26.15 -0.90
C ASN A 47 -10.27 27.62 -1.18
N ALA A 48 -9.59 28.59 -0.55
CA ALA A 48 -9.81 30.00 -0.84
C ALA A 48 -9.46 30.34 -2.29
N TRP A 49 -8.31 29.88 -2.79
CA TRP A 49 -7.89 30.10 -4.17
C TRP A 49 -8.83 29.43 -5.19
N HIS A 50 -9.39 28.26 -4.88
CA HIS A 50 -10.43 27.65 -5.69
C HIS A 50 -11.68 28.53 -5.77
N THR A 51 -12.14 29.03 -4.61
CA THR A 51 -13.30 29.95 -4.54
C THR A 51 -13.06 31.23 -5.36
N ARG A 52 -11.82 31.72 -5.40
CA ARG A 52 -11.45 32.86 -6.26
C ARG A 52 -11.58 32.55 -7.74
N ALA A 53 -11.18 31.35 -8.18
CA ALA A 53 -11.37 30.92 -9.57
C ALA A 53 -12.87 30.87 -9.93
N ASP A 54 -13.72 30.45 -9.00
CA ASP A 54 -15.18 30.46 -9.17
C ASP A 54 -15.80 31.87 -9.15
N ALA A 55 -15.17 32.83 -8.46
CA ALA A 55 -15.54 34.24 -8.52
C ALA A 55 -15.14 34.86 -9.88
N ALA A 56 -13.96 34.51 -10.39
CA ALA A 56 -13.49 34.96 -11.70
C ALA A 56 -14.38 34.44 -12.84
N SER A 57 -14.87 33.20 -12.75
CA SER A 57 -15.84 32.67 -13.73
C SER A 57 -17.19 33.39 -13.68
N ALA A 58 -17.63 33.85 -12.50
CA ALA A 58 -18.86 34.66 -12.38
C ALA A 58 -18.75 36.01 -13.10
N LEU A 59 -17.55 36.58 -13.23
CA LEU A 59 -17.34 37.82 -14.00
C LEU A 59 -17.58 37.62 -15.50
N VAL A 60 -17.37 36.41 -16.04
CA VAL A 60 -17.69 36.09 -17.44
C VAL A 60 -19.19 36.25 -17.70
N VAL A 61 -20.03 35.80 -16.76
CA VAL A 61 -21.50 35.96 -16.83
C VAL A 61 -21.89 37.42 -16.73
N VAL A 62 -21.32 38.17 -15.77
CA VAL A 62 -21.58 39.61 -15.63
C VAL A 62 -21.22 40.36 -16.91
N ALA A 63 -20.08 40.06 -17.53
CA ALA A 63 -19.64 40.67 -18.78
C ALA A 63 -20.57 40.31 -19.96
N GLY A 64 -21.03 39.06 -20.04
CA GLY A 64 -21.98 38.61 -21.06
C GLY A 64 -23.32 39.35 -20.98
N ILE A 65 -23.91 39.40 -19.79
CA ILE A 65 -25.18 40.08 -19.51
C ILE A 65 -25.05 41.59 -19.78
N ALA A 66 -23.97 42.22 -19.28
CA ALA A 66 -23.73 43.66 -19.50
C ALA A 66 -23.57 43.99 -21.00
N GLY A 67 -22.83 43.16 -21.74
CA GLY A 67 -22.67 43.31 -23.18
C GLY A 67 -23.98 43.15 -23.96
N ALA A 68 -24.82 42.19 -23.56
CA ALA A 68 -26.14 42.01 -24.15
C ALA A 68 -27.06 43.22 -23.92
N LEU A 69 -27.02 43.82 -22.72
CA LEU A 69 -27.75 45.05 -22.41
C LEU A 69 -27.27 46.28 -23.22
N MET A 70 -26.01 46.29 -23.67
CA MET A 70 -25.45 47.32 -24.55
C MET A 70 -25.81 47.12 -26.03
N GLY A 71 -26.62 46.10 -26.36
CA GLY A 71 -27.07 45.79 -27.72
C GLY A 71 -26.29 44.66 -28.41
N TRP A 72 -25.27 44.09 -27.76
CA TRP A 72 -24.53 42.93 -28.27
C TRP A 72 -25.13 41.63 -27.72
N THR A 73 -26.34 41.29 -28.16
CA THR A 73 -27.11 40.13 -27.66
C THR A 73 -26.38 38.79 -27.79
N PHE A 74 -25.43 38.65 -28.72
CA PHE A 74 -24.62 37.44 -28.86
C PHE A 74 -23.66 37.18 -27.69
N LEU A 75 -23.31 38.20 -26.90
CA LEU A 75 -22.36 38.07 -25.80
C LEU A 75 -22.90 37.25 -24.63
N ASP A 76 -24.22 37.28 -24.40
CA ASP A 76 -24.86 36.43 -23.39
C ASP A 76 -24.74 34.95 -23.78
N LEU A 77 -25.02 34.63 -25.06
CA LEU A 77 -24.86 33.28 -25.58
C LEU A 77 -23.39 32.80 -25.55
N LEU A 78 -22.45 33.68 -25.85
CA LEU A 78 -21.01 33.38 -25.76
C LEU A 78 -20.59 33.11 -24.31
N ALA A 79 -21.04 33.96 -23.36
CA ALA A 79 -20.77 33.76 -21.94
C ALA A 79 -21.36 32.45 -21.43
N ALA A 80 -22.59 32.11 -21.83
CA ALA A 80 -23.23 30.84 -21.51
C ALA A 80 -22.44 29.64 -22.06
N ALA A 81 -21.95 29.72 -23.30
CA ALA A 81 -21.13 28.67 -23.91
C ALA A 81 -19.80 28.47 -23.16
N ILE A 82 -19.11 29.57 -22.79
CA ILE A 82 -17.87 29.52 -22.01
C ILE A 82 -18.13 28.90 -20.64
N MET A 83 -19.19 29.32 -19.95
CA MET A 83 -19.58 28.77 -18.65
C MET A 83 -19.90 27.28 -18.73
N GLY A 84 -20.66 26.86 -19.75
CA GLY A 84 -20.96 25.45 -20.00
C GLY A 84 -19.69 24.62 -20.19
N PHE A 85 -18.73 25.11 -20.96
CA PHE A 85 -17.44 24.46 -21.14
C PHE A 85 -16.63 24.36 -19.84
N MET A 86 -16.60 25.42 -19.02
CA MET A 86 -15.93 25.41 -17.72
C MET A 86 -16.53 24.38 -16.76
N ILE A 87 -17.87 24.33 -16.66
CA ILE A 87 -18.58 23.36 -15.83
C ILE A 87 -18.31 21.93 -16.32
N LEU A 88 -18.39 21.69 -17.62
CA LEU A 88 -18.12 20.37 -18.19
C LEU A 88 -16.69 19.90 -17.89
N ARG A 89 -15.69 20.77 -18.10
CA ARG A 89 -14.29 20.47 -17.80
C ARG A 89 -14.09 20.14 -16.33
N MET A 90 -14.70 20.92 -15.43
CA MET A 90 -14.62 20.68 -13.98
C MET A 90 -15.25 19.34 -13.61
N GLY A 91 -16.44 19.04 -14.14
CA GLY A 91 -17.13 17.77 -13.94
C GLY A 91 -16.31 16.57 -14.43
N LEU A 92 -15.71 16.67 -15.62
CA LEU A 92 -14.84 15.62 -16.17
C LEU A 92 -13.58 15.41 -15.32
N LYS A 93 -12.95 16.49 -14.85
CA LYS A 93 -11.77 16.41 -13.99
C LYS A 93 -12.10 15.72 -12.66
N LEU A 94 -13.16 16.17 -11.98
CA LEU A 94 -13.60 15.60 -10.71
C LEU A 94 -14.05 14.13 -10.87
N GLY A 95 -14.76 13.83 -11.96
CA GLY A 95 -15.14 12.46 -12.29
C GLY A 95 -13.95 11.56 -12.54
N TRP A 96 -12.93 12.05 -13.24
CA TRP A 96 -11.69 11.30 -13.50
C TRP A 96 -10.88 11.07 -12.22
N GLU A 97 -10.72 12.10 -11.38
CA GLU A 97 -10.02 11.98 -10.09
C GLU A 97 -10.72 10.99 -9.16
N SER A 98 -12.05 11.05 -9.07
CA SER A 98 -12.84 10.11 -8.25
C SER A 98 -12.75 8.68 -8.79
N LEU A 99 -12.74 8.51 -10.12
CA LEU A 99 -12.57 7.20 -10.74
C LEU A 99 -11.16 6.64 -10.48
N GLN A 100 -10.12 7.48 -10.56
CA GLN A 100 -8.74 7.10 -10.26
C GLN A 100 -8.58 6.64 -8.80
N GLU A 101 -9.23 7.30 -7.85
CA GLU A 101 -9.26 6.85 -6.46
C GLU A 101 -10.03 5.54 -6.30
N LEU A 102 -11.15 5.37 -7.01
CA LEU A 102 -11.95 4.15 -6.95
C LEU A 102 -11.21 2.91 -7.51
N ILE A 103 -10.34 3.10 -8.51
CA ILE A 103 -9.56 2.00 -9.10
C ILE A 103 -8.23 1.73 -8.35
N ASP A 104 -8.08 2.24 -7.13
CA ASP A 104 -6.87 2.08 -6.30
C ASP A 104 -5.58 2.51 -7.04
N THR A 105 -5.60 3.70 -7.68
CA THR A 105 -4.41 4.20 -8.36
C THR A 105 -3.25 4.32 -7.38
N GLY A 106 -2.10 3.76 -7.77
CA GLY A 106 -0.88 3.80 -6.98
C GLY A 106 -0.26 5.19 -6.89
N LEU A 107 0.69 5.33 -5.98
CA LEU A 107 1.50 6.54 -5.86
C LEU A 107 2.38 6.77 -7.09
N ASP A 108 2.84 8.00 -7.25
CA ASP A 108 3.82 8.35 -8.27
C ASP A 108 5.10 7.52 -8.12
N LYS A 109 5.73 7.16 -9.25
CA LYS A 109 6.89 6.27 -9.28
C LYS A 109 8.03 6.72 -8.36
N GLU A 110 8.26 8.03 -8.28
CA GLU A 110 9.29 8.62 -7.41
C GLU A 110 9.02 8.34 -5.93
N LYS A 111 7.76 8.44 -5.49
CA LYS A 111 7.35 8.13 -4.12
C LYS A 111 7.44 6.64 -3.83
N VAL A 112 7.00 5.80 -4.76
CA VAL A 112 7.11 4.35 -4.65
C VAL A 112 8.58 3.95 -4.48
N GLU A 113 9.50 4.56 -5.24
CA GLU A 113 10.93 4.27 -5.15
C GLU A 113 11.56 4.77 -3.83
N ALA A 114 11.11 5.91 -3.33
CA ALA A 114 11.54 6.41 -2.02
C ALA A 114 11.07 5.49 -0.87
N ILE A 115 9.84 4.96 -0.94
CA ILE A 115 9.31 3.96 -0.01
C ILE A 115 10.12 2.66 -0.11
N ARG A 116 10.39 2.17 -1.32
CA ARG A 116 11.25 0.99 -1.57
C ARG A 116 12.62 1.15 -0.90
N SER A 117 13.27 2.29 -1.12
CA SER A 117 14.58 2.60 -0.54
C SER A 117 14.53 2.62 0.99
N SER A 118 13.43 3.10 1.57
CA SER A 118 13.23 3.13 3.01
C SER A 118 13.09 1.73 3.59
N LEU A 119 12.31 0.86 2.94
CA LEU A 119 12.14 -0.55 3.32
C LEU A 119 13.46 -1.32 3.23
N LEU A 120 14.15 -1.25 2.09
CA LEU A 120 15.45 -1.91 1.87
C LEU A 120 16.55 -1.39 2.79
N GLY A 121 16.46 -0.12 3.23
CA GLY A 121 17.37 0.46 4.21
C GLY A 121 17.17 -0.05 5.65
N THR A 122 16.21 -0.94 5.89
CA THR A 122 15.96 -1.52 7.22
C THR A 122 16.96 -2.66 7.50
N PRO A 123 17.76 -2.59 8.58
CA PRO A 123 18.69 -3.67 8.91
C PRO A 123 17.97 -5.00 9.13
N GLY A 124 18.44 -6.06 8.47
CA GLY A 124 17.83 -7.40 8.49
C GLY A 124 16.86 -7.68 7.35
N VAL A 125 16.52 -6.67 6.55
CA VAL A 125 15.82 -6.85 5.27
C VAL A 125 16.85 -7.20 4.20
N LEU A 126 16.66 -8.36 3.56
CA LEU A 126 17.52 -8.87 2.50
C LEU A 126 17.01 -8.48 1.12
N GLY A 127 15.70 -8.31 0.97
CA GLY A 127 15.06 -8.00 -0.30
C GLY A 127 13.65 -7.45 -0.13
N LEU A 128 13.10 -6.93 -1.23
CA LEU A 128 11.74 -6.43 -1.30
C LEU A 128 11.11 -6.87 -2.62
N HIS A 129 10.10 -7.70 -2.52
CA HIS A 129 9.26 -8.10 -3.64
C HIS A 129 7.87 -7.48 -3.47
N GLU A 130 7.10 -7.42 -4.55
CA GLU A 130 5.72 -6.89 -4.56
C GLU A 130 5.46 -5.69 -3.65
N LEU A 131 5.90 -4.51 -4.09
CA LEU A 131 5.52 -3.25 -3.46
C LEU A 131 4.28 -2.69 -4.17
N ARG A 132 3.15 -2.70 -3.46
CA ARG A 132 1.90 -2.12 -3.93
C ARG A 132 1.59 -0.89 -3.10
N THR A 133 1.09 0.14 -3.77
CA THR A 133 0.62 1.35 -3.12
C THR A 133 -0.76 1.67 -3.66
N ARG A 134 -1.63 2.20 -2.81
CA ARG A 134 -2.93 2.72 -3.20
C ARG A 134 -3.20 4.03 -2.51
N ARG A 135 -3.77 4.99 -3.25
CA ARG A 135 -4.17 6.28 -2.68
C ARG A 135 -5.55 6.15 -2.02
N MET A 136 -5.66 6.62 -0.79
CA MET A 136 -6.94 6.77 -0.09
C MET A 136 -7.10 8.22 0.36
N ALA A 137 -7.92 8.98 -0.38
CA ALA A 137 -8.08 10.41 -0.22
C ALA A 137 -6.72 11.15 -0.27
N HIS A 138 -6.31 11.77 0.84
CA HIS A 138 -5.06 12.54 0.96
C HIS A 138 -3.88 11.72 1.52
N GLN A 139 -4.07 10.43 1.75
CA GLN A 139 -3.06 9.54 2.29
C GLN A 139 -2.84 8.33 1.37
N ALA A 140 -1.82 7.53 1.68
CA ALA A 140 -1.51 6.30 0.97
C ALA A 140 -1.45 5.11 1.91
N LEU A 141 -1.85 3.95 1.40
CA LEU A 141 -1.60 2.66 2.02
C LEU A 141 -0.58 1.91 1.20
N VAL A 142 0.30 1.20 1.89
CA VAL A 142 1.41 0.45 1.29
C VAL A 142 1.32 -1.01 1.72
N ASP A 143 1.37 -1.91 0.76
CA ASP A 143 1.54 -3.35 1.00
C ASP A 143 2.91 -3.76 0.45
N ALA A 144 3.71 -4.44 1.27
CA ALA A 144 5.09 -4.78 0.95
C ALA A 144 5.42 -6.20 1.38
N HIS A 145 6.10 -6.94 0.50
CA HIS A 145 6.66 -8.26 0.80
C HIS A 145 8.17 -8.14 1.03
N VAL A 146 8.58 -8.34 2.27
CA VAL A 146 9.96 -8.13 2.73
C VAL A 146 10.62 -9.47 2.95
N LEU A 147 11.72 -9.71 2.23
CA LEU A 147 12.54 -10.89 2.39
C LEU A 147 13.48 -10.71 3.58
N VAL A 148 13.46 -11.65 4.52
CA VAL A 148 14.37 -11.71 5.67
C VAL A 148 15.15 -13.03 5.66
N ASP A 149 16.10 -13.20 6.57
CA ASP A 149 16.81 -14.47 6.69
C ASP A 149 15.82 -15.59 7.08
N PRO A 150 15.74 -16.71 6.30
CA PRO A 150 14.77 -17.78 6.53
C PRO A 150 14.89 -18.47 7.90
N ARG A 151 16.02 -18.32 8.60
CA ARG A 151 16.32 -18.99 9.87
C ARG A 151 16.04 -18.10 11.08
N VAL A 152 15.54 -16.89 10.89
CA VAL A 152 15.09 -16.06 12.02
C VAL A 152 13.88 -16.68 12.70
N SER A 153 13.73 -16.40 13.99
CA SER A 153 12.49 -16.76 14.68
C SER A 153 11.30 -15.96 14.13
N VAL A 154 10.09 -16.52 14.19
CA VAL A 154 8.85 -15.79 13.84
C VAL A 154 8.74 -14.46 14.62
N SER A 155 9.16 -14.45 15.90
CA SER A 155 9.19 -13.23 16.71
C SER A 155 10.17 -12.17 16.21
N GLU A 156 11.32 -12.59 15.69
CA GLU A 156 12.32 -11.67 15.12
C GLU A 156 11.87 -11.18 13.75
N GLY A 157 11.32 -12.06 12.90
CA GLY A 157 10.70 -11.67 11.64
C GLY A 157 9.60 -10.62 11.83
N HIS A 158 8.70 -10.82 12.80
CA HIS A 158 7.68 -9.83 13.16
C HIS A 158 8.31 -8.49 13.57
N ARG A 159 9.37 -8.51 14.39
CA ARG A 159 10.07 -7.29 14.82
C ARG A 159 10.79 -6.59 13.67
N LEU A 160 11.34 -7.32 12.69
CA LEU A 160 11.91 -6.75 11.48
C LEU A 160 10.83 -6.07 10.63
N GLY A 161 9.68 -6.72 10.47
CA GLY A 161 8.51 -6.16 9.78
C GLY A 161 8.03 -4.86 10.42
N GLU A 162 7.87 -4.83 11.74
CA GLU A 162 7.45 -3.61 12.45
C GLU A 162 8.48 -2.49 12.32
N ARG A 163 9.77 -2.81 12.33
CA ARG A 163 10.84 -1.81 12.11
C ARG A 163 10.79 -1.24 10.70
N ALA A 164 10.53 -2.08 9.69
CA ALA A 164 10.39 -1.65 8.30
C ALA A 164 9.15 -0.74 8.13
N ARG A 165 8.02 -1.16 8.70
CA ARG A 165 6.78 -0.37 8.77
C ARG A 165 7.01 1.00 9.39
N GLN A 166 7.58 1.05 10.60
CA GLN A 166 7.80 2.31 11.32
C GLN A 166 8.74 3.25 10.54
N ARG A 167 9.78 2.70 9.91
CA ARG A 167 10.73 3.49 9.11
C ARG A 167 10.05 4.17 7.92
N VAL A 168 9.09 3.52 7.27
CA VAL A 168 8.31 4.14 6.20
C VAL A 168 7.40 5.23 6.74
N LEU A 169 6.67 4.96 7.84
CA LEU A 169 5.78 5.94 8.47
C LEU A 169 6.52 7.20 8.94
N ASP A 170 7.74 7.04 9.47
CA ASP A 170 8.57 8.16 9.93
C ASP A 170 9.13 8.99 8.76
N ALA A 171 9.43 8.34 7.63
CA ALA A 171 10.07 8.99 6.47
C ALA A 171 9.07 9.60 5.47
N HIS A 172 7.82 9.10 5.42
CA HIS A 172 6.82 9.46 4.41
C HIS A 172 5.50 9.87 5.07
N PRO A 173 5.33 11.17 5.41
CA PRO A 173 4.14 11.65 6.13
C PRO A 173 2.81 11.46 5.38
N GLU A 174 2.83 11.28 4.07
CA GLU A 174 1.63 10.96 3.28
C GLU A 174 1.16 9.50 3.44
N VAL A 175 1.99 8.61 4.00
CA VAL A 175 1.63 7.21 4.20
C VAL A 175 0.88 7.06 5.52
N ALA A 176 -0.36 6.56 5.46
CA ALA A 176 -1.18 6.34 6.64
C ALA A 176 -0.83 5.03 7.34
N ASP A 177 -0.60 3.96 6.57
CA ASP A 177 -0.27 2.65 7.11
C ASP A 177 0.53 1.82 6.10
N VAL A 178 1.27 0.84 6.63
CA VAL A 178 2.07 -0.10 5.86
C VAL A 178 1.81 -1.51 6.38
N LEU A 179 1.33 -2.39 5.51
CA LEU A 179 1.27 -3.82 5.77
C LEU A 179 2.55 -4.47 5.24
N VAL A 180 3.30 -5.11 6.14
CA VAL A 180 4.54 -5.82 5.80
C VAL A 180 4.29 -7.32 5.93
N HIS A 181 4.35 -8.02 4.80
CA HIS A 181 4.46 -9.47 4.77
C HIS A 181 5.93 -9.88 4.86
N ILE A 182 6.22 -10.91 5.64
CA ILE A 182 7.58 -11.40 5.85
C ILE A 182 7.76 -12.70 5.09
N ASP A 183 8.63 -12.66 4.09
CA ASP A 183 8.95 -13.80 3.25
C ASP A 183 10.30 -14.36 3.67
N ALA A 184 10.40 -15.69 3.62
CA ALA A 184 11.62 -16.43 3.90
C ALA A 184 12.42 -16.70 2.61
N GLU A 185 11.77 -16.72 1.44
CA GLU A 185 12.37 -16.99 0.14
C GLU A 185 11.72 -16.16 -0.99
N GLU A 186 12.32 -16.20 -2.18
CA GLU A 186 11.78 -15.52 -3.36
C GLU A 186 10.68 -16.37 -4.03
N ASP A 187 9.43 -16.17 -3.60
CA ASP A 187 8.30 -17.02 -4.00
C ASP A 187 7.87 -16.85 -5.48
N GLN A 188 8.23 -15.73 -6.13
CA GLN A 188 7.81 -15.44 -7.52
C GLN A 188 8.35 -16.44 -8.56
N ALA A 189 9.44 -17.16 -8.27
CA ALA A 189 10.00 -18.17 -9.17
C ALA A 189 9.49 -19.60 -8.89
N LEU A 190 8.91 -19.85 -7.71
CA LEU A 190 8.55 -21.21 -7.25
C LEU A 190 7.10 -21.60 -7.59
N MET A 191 6.21 -20.63 -7.81
CA MET A 191 4.79 -20.88 -8.14
C MET A 191 4.57 -21.66 -9.45
N SER A 192 5.58 -21.81 -10.31
CA SER A 192 5.43 -22.55 -11.57
C SER A 192 5.73 -24.04 -11.49
N ASN A 193 6.25 -24.57 -10.37
CA ASN A 193 6.66 -25.99 -10.26
C ASN A 193 6.69 -26.55 -8.81
N SER A 194 6.00 -25.93 -7.87
CA SER A 194 5.97 -26.41 -6.48
C SER A 194 5.19 -27.72 -6.37
N ALA A 195 5.92 -28.82 -6.14
CA ALA A 195 5.31 -29.98 -5.51
C ALA A 195 4.78 -29.51 -4.14
N GLU A 196 3.47 -29.57 -3.91
CA GLU A 196 2.88 -29.28 -2.60
C GLU A 196 3.61 -30.11 -1.55
N LEU A 197 4.36 -29.44 -0.68
CA LEU A 197 4.96 -30.08 0.48
C LEU A 197 3.82 -30.59 1.36
N PRO A 198 3.90 -31.83 1.87
CA PRO A 198 2.81 -32.39 2.65
C PRO A 198 2.70 -31.69 4.00
N ASP A 199 1.52 -31.83 4.62
CA ASP A 199 1.25 -31.26 5.94
C ASP A 199 2.26 -31.74 7.00
N ARG A 200 2.39 -30.92 8.06
CA ARG A 200 3.30 -31.18 9.17
C ARG A 200 3.17 -32.59 9.73
N ASP A 201 1.96 -33.13 9.85
CA ASP A 201 1.75 -34.46 10.44
C ASP A 201 2.38 -35.58 9.61
N VAL A 202 2.31 -35.47 8.29
CA VAL A 202 2.93 -36.43 7.36
C VAL A 202 4.46 -36.32 7.43
N LEU A 203 4.99 -35.09 7.47
CA LEU A 203 6.43 -34.85 7.64
C LEU A 203 6.94 -35.39 8.98
N MET A 204 6.18 -35.20 10.06
CA MET A 204 6.53 -35.72 11.38
C MET A 204 6.48 -37.25 11.41
N ALA A 205 5.53 -37.89 10.71
CA ALA A 205 5.50 -39.35 10.59
C ALA A 205 6.74 -39.89 9.83
N GLN A 206 7.13 -39.23 8.74
CA GLN A 206 8.36 -39.57 7.99
C GLN A 206 9.61 -39.37 8.86
N LEU A 207 9.69 -38.27 9.60
CA LEU A 207 10.78 -37.98 10.51
C LEU A 207 10.86 -39.01 11.65
N HIS A 208 9.73 -39.40 12.24
CA HIS A 208 9.70 -40.44 13.27
C HIS A 208 10.15 -41.81 12.72
N ALA A 209 9.78 -42.15 11.49
CA ALA A 209 10.27 -43.37 10.84
C ALA A 209 11.80 -43.34 10.62
N LEU A 210 12.37 -42.17 10.32
CA LEU A 210 13.83 -41.97 10.24
C LEU A 210 14.52 -42.08 11.60
N LEU A 211 13.90 -41.54 12.65
CA LEU A 211 14.44 -41.50 14.01
C LEU A 211 14.18 -42.78 14.82
N GLY A 212 13.31 -43.68 14.36
CA GLY A 212 13.01 -44.96 15.00
C GLY A 212 12.66 -44.84 16.48
N GLU A 213 13.27 -45.66 17.35
CA GLU A 213 13.00 -45.65 18.80
C GLU A 213 13.29 -44.29 19.47
N GLU A 214 14.25 -43.53 18.96
CA GLU A 214 14.62 -42.22 19.51
C GLU A 214 13.59 -41.12 19.18
N ALA A 215 12.63 -41.41 18.29
CA ALA A 215 11.55 -40.49 17.95
C ALA A 215 10.64 -40.16 19.15
N ALA A 216 10.46 -41.13 20.07
CA ALA A 216 9.59 -40.97 21.24
C ALA A 216 10.14 -39.95 22.26
N GLY A 217 11.43 -39.61 22.18
CA GLY A 217 12.09 -38.69 23.10
C GLY A 217 12.23 -37.25 22.60
N ILE A 218 11.76 -36.91 21.40
CA ILE A 218 11.96 -35.59 20.80
C ILE A 218 11.29 -34.51 21.66
N GLU A 219 12.06 -33.50 22.07
CA GLU A 219 11.53 -32.38 22.87
C GLU A 219 10.88 -31.31 21.98
N ARG A 220 11.46 -31.06 20.80
CA ARG A 220 11.00 -30.03 19.86
C ARG A 220 11.51 -30.34 18.46
N THR A 221 10.68 -30.06 17.46
CA THR A 221 11.09 -30.05 16.05
C THR A 221 10.74 -28.72 15.41
N VAL A 222 11.74 -28.06 14.82
CA VAL A 222 11.54 -26.90 13.95
C VAL A 222 11.68 -27.41 12.51
N LEU A 223 10.70 -27.05 11.67
CA LEU A 223 10.70 -27.39 10.25
C LEU A 223 10.90 -26.09 9.48
N HIS A 224 11.87 -26.09 8.58
CA HIS A 224 12.15 -24.99 7.66
C HIS A 224 11.73 -25.43 6.26
N TYR A 225 10.77 -24.73 5.68
CA TYR A 225 10.22 -25.01 4.35
C TYR A 225 11.00 -24.15 3.36
N LEU A 226 12.01 -24.74 2.72
CA LEU A 226 12.98 -24.02 1.89
C LEU A 226 13.07 -24.68 0.51
N GLY A 227 12.61 -23.96 -0.51
CA GLY A 227 12.34 -24.44 -1.85
C GLY A 227 11.26 -25.53 -1.86
N ASN A 228 11.54 -26.63 -2.55
CA ASN A 228 10.61 -27.77 -2.65
C ASN A 228 10.93 -28.90 -1.65
N ARG A 229 11.66 -28.59 -0.57
CA ARG A 229 12.04 -29.57 0.46
C ARG A 229 12.01 -28.94 1.86
N VAL A 230 12.13 -29.80 2.86
CA VAL A 230 12.09 -29.42 4.28
C VAL A 230 13.43 -29.71 4.93
N GLU A 231 13.95 -28.78 5.72
CA GLU A 231 15.04 -29.00 6.67
C GLU A 231 14.45 -29.12 8.08
N ALA A 232 14.86 -30.13 8.86
CA ALA A 232 14.34 -30.35 10.21
C ALA A 232 15.43 -30.17 11.26
N ASP A 233 15.19 -29.31 12.24
CA ASP A 233 15.99 -29.23 13.46
C ASP A 233 15.28 -29.99 14.57
N VAL A 234 15.89 -31.11 14.99
CA VAL A 234 15.35 -32.02 16.01
C VAL A 234 16.10 -31.80 17.31
N PHE A 235 15.40 -31.38 18.35
CA PHE A 235 15.95 -31.20 19.68
C PHE A 235 15.75 -32.47 20.50
N LEU A 236 16.88 -33.10 20.84
CA LEU A 236 16.94 -34.36 21.57
C LEU A 236 17.19 -34.12 23.07
N PRO A 237 16.73 -35.05 23.93
CA PRO A 237 16.93 -34.96 25.36
C PRO A 237 18.39 -35.29 25.72
N GLN A 238 18.86 -34.76 26.84
CA GLN A 238 20.24 -34.93 27.31
C GLN A 238 20.68 -36.38 27.39
N ALA A 239 19.80 -37.29 27.82
CA ALA A 239 20.12 -38.70 27.96
C ALA A 239 20.53 -39.37 26.63
N VAL A 240 19.95 -38.93 25.51
CA VAL A 240 20.31 -39.42 24.17
C VAL A 240 21.56 -38.71 23.67
N CYS A 241 21.65 -37.41 23.93
CA CYS A 241 22.79 -36.58 23.53
C CYS A 241 24.12 -36.97 24.14
N PHE A 242 24.14 -37.37 25.42
CA PHE A 242 25.36 -37.73 26.13
C PHE A 242 25.69 -39.24 26.05
N ASP A 243 24.87 -40.04 25.38
CA ASP A 243 25.21 -41.42 25.02
C ASP A 243 25.81 -41.45 23.61
N ALA A 244 27.15 -41.41 23.54
CA ALA A 244 27.88 -41.38 22.28
C ALA A 244 27.57 -42.57 21.36
N ALA A 245 27.28 -43.75 21.92
CA ALA A 245 26.95 -44.93 21.13
C ALA A 245 25.55 -44.83 20.53
N ARG A 246 24.57 -44.30 21.27
CA ARG A 246 23.23 -44.01 20.73
C ARG A 246 23.29 -42.93 19.66
N MET A 247 23.99 -41.83 19.92
CA MET A 247 24.12 -40.74 18.97
C MET A 247 24.76 -41.20 17.65
N ALA A 248 25.86 -41.95 17.71
CA ALA A 248 26.52 -42.47 16.52
C ALA A 248 25.60 -43.39 15.68
N ARG A 249 24.80 -44.25 16.33
CA ARG A 249 23.80 -45.08 15.64
C ARG A 249 22.71 -44.23 14.98
N LEU A 250 22.26 -43.19 15.66
CA LEU A 250 21.24 -42.27 15.16
C LEU A 250 21.74 -41.48 13.94
N GLU A 251 22.93 -40.89 14.03
CA GLU A 251 23.58 -40.17 12.93
C GLU A 251 23.77 -41.07 11.71
N GLN A 252 24.30 -42.28 11.89
CA GLN A 252 24.53 -43.22 10.79
C GLN A 252 23.22 -43.63 10.12
N ARG A 253 22.14 -43.81 10.89
CA ARG A 253 20.81 -44.14 10.35
C ARG A 253 20.21 -42.97 9.56
N ILE A 254 20.31 -41.74 10.07
CA ILE A 254 19.81 -40.56 9.35
C ILE A 254 20.63 -40.35 8.07
N ALA A 255 21.95 -40.38 8.15
CA ALA A 255 22.84 -40.17 7.01
C ALA A 255 22.59 -41.19 5.87
N SER A 256 22.29 -42.45 6.22
CA SER A 256 21.99 -43.48 5.23
C SER A 256 20.60 -43.39 4.59
N ARG A 257 19.60 -42.84 5.31
CA ARG A 257 18.18 -42.89 4.88
C ARG A 257 17.58 -41.54 4.50
N VAL A 258 18.21 -40.41 4.84
CA VAL A 258 17.65 -39.08 4.56
C VAL A 258 17.46 -38.85 3.06
N HIS A 259 18.38 -39.37 2.22
CA HIS A 259 18.27 -39.29 0.76
C HIS A 259 17.13 -40.14 0.18
N GLU A 260 16.70 -41.18 0.89
CA GLU A 260 15.55 -42.02 0.53
C GLU A 260 14.22 -41.37 0.91
N THR A 261 14.26 -40.28 1.68
CA THR A 261 13.06 -39.60 2.15
C THR A 261 12.73 -38.45 1.20
N PRO A 262 11.57 -38.47 0.50
CA PRO A 262 11.33 -37.59 -0.63
C PRO A 262 11.31 -36.10 -0.28
N HIS A 263 10.86 -35.74 0.92
CA HIS A 263 10.61 -34.35 1.30
C HIS A 263 11.73 -33.71 2.13
N PHE A 264 12.58 -34.49 2.81
CA PHE A 264 13.64 -33.92 3.63
C PHE A 264 14.90 -33.65 2.82
N ARG A 265 15.45 -32.45 2.99
CA ARG A 265 16.77 -32.08 2.47
C ARG A 265 17.86 -32.35 3.49
N ALA A 266 17.60 -32.00 4.74
CA ALA A 266 18.53 -32.13 5.85
C ALA A 266 17.79 -32.37 7.16
N VAL A 267 18.44 -33.07 8.09
CA VAL A 267 17.97 -33.24 9.46
C VAL A 267 19.15 -32.93 10.39
N THR A 268 19.01 -31.90 11.21
CA THR A 268 20.01 -31.48 12.21
C THR A 268 19.59 -31.98 13.58
N LEU A 269 20.51 -32.61 14.30
CA LEU A 269 20.30 -33.02 15.68
C LEU A 269 20.87 -31.97 16.62
N ASN A 270 20.04 -31.45 17.51
CA ASN A 270 20.40 -30.44 18.49
C ASN A 270 20.26 -30.98 19.91
N CYS A 271 21.25 -30.70 20.74
CA CYS A 271 21.29 -31.15 22.12
C CYS A 271 21.08 -30.00 23.08
N ARG A 272 20.14 -30.15 24.02
CA ARG A 272 19.93 -29.16 25.08
C ARG A 272 20.96 -29.36 26.19
N ILE A 273 21.83 -28.38 26.43
CA ILE A 273 22.93 -28.51 27.43
C ILE A 273 22.47 -28.19 28.87
N ALA A 274 21.43 -27.37 29.04
CA ALA A 274 20.85 -27.04 30.34
C ALA A 274 19.32 -26.89 30.23
N PRO A 275 18.54 -27.28 31.27
CA PRO A 275 17.11 -27.04 31.29
C PRO A 275 16.79 -25.53 31.40
N LYS A 276 15.56 -25.18 31.02
CA LYS A 276 14.91 -23.93 31.44
C LYS A 276 14.49 -24.02 32.90
#